data_AF-A0A5N7MTX4-F1
#
_entry.id   AF-A0A5N7MTX4-F1
#
_cell.length_a   1.000
_cell.length_b   1.000
_cell.length_c   1.000
_cell.angle_alpha   90.00
_cell.angle_beta   90.00
_cell.angle_gamma   90.00
#
_symmetry.space_group_name_H-M   'P 1'
#
loop_
_entity.id
_entity.type
_entity.pdbx_description
1 polymer ?
#
loop_
_entity_poly.entity_id
_entity_poly.type
_entity_poly.pdbx_seq_one_letter_code
_entity_poly.pdbx_strand_id
1 'polypeptide(L)' 'MSLIDIFAWIVLLVLVATLVAVFVALGMMPGRIARKRGHPWPEAVAVGSWATLIFGFVFWPLVLIWAYVDVPVRQQETPR' A
#
# COMPACT_ATOMS: atom_id res chain seq x y z
N MET A 1 -17.39 -35.93 1.93
CA MET A 1 -17.32 -34.57 2.50
C MET A 1 -18.67 -34.27 3.12
N SER A 2 -18.70 -34.00 4.42
CA SER A 2 -19.90 -33.58 5.12
C SER A 2 -20.28 -32.13 4.74
N LEU A 3 -21.52 -31.73 5.03
CA LEU A 3 -21.98 -30.36 4.79
C LEU A 3 -21.15 -29.32 5.57
N ILE A 4 -20.66 -29.68 6.76
CA ILE A 4 -19.76 -28.83 7.55
C ILE A 4 -18.42 -28.63 6.83
N ASP A 5 -17.91 -29.65 6.14
CA ASP A 5 -16.64 -29.56 5.43
C ASP A 5 -16.75 -28.59 4.25
N ILE A 6 -17.83 -28.67 3.48
CA ILE A 6 -18.10 -27.76 2.36
C ILE A 6 -18.22 -26.31 2.87
N PHE A 7 -18.99 -26.11 3.95
CA PHE A 7 -19.13 -24.81 4.57
C PHE A 7 -17.78 -24.25 5.06
N ALA A 8 -16.98 -25.08 5.74
CA ALA A 8 -15.66 -24.69 6.22
C ALA A 8 -14.73 -24.26 5.07
N TRP A 9 -14.75 -24.97 3.93
CA TRP A 9 -13.97 -24.59 2.75
C TRP A 9 -14.39 -23.23 2.16
N ILE A 10 -15.70 -22.96 2.11
CA ILE A 10 -16.21 -21.66 1.64
C ILE A 10 -15.72 -20.54 2.57
N VAL A 11 -15.88 -20.72 3.89
CA VAL A 11 -15.41 -19.74 4.88
C VAL A 11 -13.90 -19.52 4.78
N LEU A 12 -13.13 -20.60 4.65
CA LEU A 12 -11.68 -20.54 4.49
C LEU A 12 -11.28 -19.77 3.22
N LEU A 13 -11.96 -20.01 2.10
CA LEU A 13 -11.69 -19.32 0.84
C LEU A 13 -11.99 -17.82 0.98
N VAL A 14 -13.13 -17.45 1.56
CA VAL A 14 -13.49 -16.05 1.83
C VAL A 14 -12.49 -15.39 2.76
N LEU A 15 -12.03 -16.09 3.80
CA LEU A 15 -11.04 -15.59 4.74
C LEU A 15 -9.71 -15.29 4.04
N VAL A 16 -9.21 -16.23 3.23
CA VAL A 16 -7.98 -16.06 2.45
C VAL A 16 -8.13 -14.90 1.44
N ALA A 17 -9.25 -14.84 0.73
CA ALA A 17 -9.53 -13.75 -0.21
C ALA A 17 -9.54 -12.38 0.49
N THR A 18 -10.17 -12.30 1.67
CA THR A 18 -10.21 -11.07 2.47
C THR A 18 -8.81 -10.68 2.96
N LEU A 19 -8.01 -11.64 3.42
CA LEU A 19 -6.65 -11.39 3.87
C LEU A 19 -5.77 -10.82 2.75
N VAL A 20 -5.85 -11.42 1.55
CA VAL A 20 -5.13 -10.95 0.36
C VAL A 20 -5.61 -9.55 -0.05
N ALA A 21 -6.92 -9.31 -0.03
CA ALA A 21 -7.48 -8.01 -0.36
C ALA A 21 -6.99 -6.91 0.59
N VAL A 22 -6.97 -7.17 1.90
CA VAL A 22 -6.44 -6.23 2.91
C VAL A 22 -4.94 -6.00 2.70
N PHE A 23 -4.17 -7.06 2.45
CA PHE A 23 -2.73 -6.95 2.22
C PHE A 23 -2.39 -6.08 1.00
N VAL A 24 -3.07 -6.31 -0.12
CA VAL A 24 -2.92 -5.52 -1.35
C VAL A 24 -3.36 -4.07 -1.12
N ALA A 25 -4.47 -3.87 -0.40
CA ALA A 25 -4.96 -2.54 -0.07
C ALA A 25 -3.93 -1.74 0.75
N LEU A 26 -3.29 -2.37 1.74
CA LEU A 26 -2.20 -1.77 2.52
C LEU A 26 -1.00 -1.43 1.64
N GLY A 27 -0.54 -2.35 0.77
CA GLY A 27 0.62 -2.06 -0.12
C GLY A 27 0.37 -0.91 -1.10
N MET A 28 -0.87 -0.76 -1.57
CA MET A 28 -1.23 0.29 -2.51
C MET A 28 -1.50 1.66 -1.86
N MET A 29 -1.82 1.70 -0.57
CA MET A 29 -2.35 2.91 0.08
C MET A 29 -1.37 4.10 0.03
N PRO A 30 -0.09 3.98 0.47
CA PRO A 30 0.83 5.11 0.53
C PRO A 30 1.16 5.68 -0.85
N GLY A 31 1.38 4.80 -1.85
CA GLY A 31 1.65 5.23 -3.24
C GLY A 31 0.46 5.97 -3.86
N ARG A 32 -0.77 5.53 -3.60
CA ARG A 32 -1.99 6.24 -4.05
C ARG A 32 -2.14 7.59 -3.36
N ILE A 33 -1.82 7.69 -2.07
CA ILE A 33 -1.88 8.95 -1.32
C ILE A 33 -0.84 9.94 -1.84
N ALA A 34 0.40 9.49 -2.04
CA ALA A 34 1.48 10.31 -2.58
C ALA A 34 1.13 10.89 -3.96
N ARG A 35 0.57 10.07 -4.87
CA ARG A 35 0.09 10.55 -6.19
C ARG A 35 -1.02 11.59 -6.06
N LYS A 36 -2.00 11.36 -5.19
CA LYS A 36 -3.12 12.31 -4.97
C LYS A 36 -2.66 13.64 -4.38
N ARG A 37 -1.58 13.66 -3.60
CA ARG A 37 -1.04 14.85 -2.93
C ARG A 37 0.01 15.60 -3.75
N GLY A 38 0.39 15.10 -4.92
CA GLY A 38 1.45 15.72 -5.73
C GLY A 38 2.84 15.57 -5.11
N HIS A 39 3.09 14.49 -4.35
CA HIS A 39 4.41 14.20 -3.80
C HIS A 39 5.44 14.09 -4.95
N PRO A 40 6.68 14.62 -4.81
CA PRO A 40 7.67 14.62 -5.89
C PRO A 40 8.16 13.23 -6.29
N TRP A 41 8.08 12.25 -5.38
CA TRP A 41 8.57 10.89 -5.59
C TRP A 41 7.48 9.83 -5.33
N PRO A 42 6.35 9.85 -6.05
CA PRO A 42 5.21 9.00 -5.73
C PRO A 42 5.50 7.51 -5.98
N GLU A 43 6.34 7.19 -6.97
CA GLU A 43 6.76 5.82 -7.25
C GLU A 43 7.70 5.26 -6.17
N ALA A 44 8.57 6.10 -5.60
CA ALA A 44 9.42 5.69 -4.49
C ALA A 44 8.59 5.35 -3.25
N VAL A 45 7.55 6.14 -2.96
CA VAL A 45 6.59 5.85 -1.88
C VAL A 45 5.84 4.53 -2.17
N ALA A 46 5.44 4.29 -3.41
CA ALA A 46 4.76 3.05 -3.80
C ALA A 46 5.65 1.82 -3.59
N VAL A 47 6.88 1.83 -4.13
CA VAL A 47 7.83 0.73 -3.97
C VAL A 47 8.22 0.55 -2.49
N GLY A 48 8.48 1.65 -1.78
CA GLY A 48 8.80 1.63 -0.36
C GLY A 48 7.67 1.02 0.47
N SER A 49 6.41 1.26 0.11
CA SER A 49 5.26 0.68 0.81
C SER A 49 5.22 -0.84 0.64
N TRP A 50 5.37 -1.35 -0.58
CA TRP A 50 5.41 -2.79 -0.82
C TRP A 50 6.62 -3.47 -0.16
N ALA A 51 7.80 -2.84 -0.26
CA ALA A 51 9.01 -3.36 0.35
C ALA A 51 8.90 -3.42 1.88
N THR A 52 8.46 -2.35 2.52
CA THR A 52 8.29 -2.33 3.99
C THR A 52 7.16 -3.24 4.46
N LEU A 53 6.08 -3.39 3.69
CA LEU A 53 4.99 -4.31 4.04
C LEU A 53 5.46 -5.78 4.05
N ILE A 54 6.32 -6.17 3.10
CA ILE A 54 6.82 -7.55 2.97
C ILE A 54 7.97 -7.83 3.95
N PHE A 55 8.95 -6.93 4.03
CA PHE A 55 10.22 -7.22 4.72
C PHE A 55 10.30 -6.68 6.15
N GLY A 56 9.46 -5.72 6.52
CA GLY A 56 9.67 -5.00 7.76
C GLY A 56 8.43 -4.35 8.32
N PHE A 57 7.25 -4.97 8.14
CA PHE A 57 5.88 -4.48 8.42
C PHE A 57 5.75 -3.29 9.40
N VAL A 58 6.45 -3.33 10.54
CA VAL A 58 6.66 -2.22 11.48
C VAL A 58 7.04 -0.86 10.85
N PHE A 59 7.79 -0.86 9.75
CA PHE A 59 8.25 0.33 9.03
C PHE A 59 7.25 0.84 7.98
N TRP A 60 6.19 0.09 7.69
CA TRP A 60 5.17 0.51 6.73
C TRP A 60 4.51 1.85 7.10
N PRO A 61 4.16 2.13 8.38
CA PRO A 61 3.65 3.43 8.79
C PRO A 61 4.62 4.58 8.53
N LEU A 62 5.94 4.34 8.50
CA LEU A 62 6.91 5.40 8.19
C LEU A 62 6.81 5.82 6.72
N VAL A 63 6.61 4.88 5.80
CA VAL A 63 6.38 5.18 4.38
C VAL A 63 5.04 5.89 4.19
N LEU A 64 4.02 5.50 4.97
CA LEU A 64 2.75 6.21 4.98
C LEU A 64 2.94 7.66 5.47
N ILE A 65 3.64 7.89 6.58
CA ILE A 65 3.96 9.24 7.06
C ILE A 65 4.68 10.04 5.99
N TRP A 66 5.65 9.44 5.30
CA TRP A 66 6.37 10.08 4.21
C TRP A 66 5.46 10.48 3.04
N ALA A 67 4.42 9.69 2.74
CA ALA A 67 3.40 10.05 1.74
C ALA A 67 2.58 11.31 2.11
N TYR A 68 2.56 11.68 3.40
CA TYR A 68 1.90 12.89 3.92
C TYR A 68 2.86 14.06 4.12
N VAL A 69 4.18 13.86 3.98
CA VAL A 69 5.14 14.96 4.07
C VAL A 69 5.00 15.85 2.83
N ASP A 70 4.62 17.10 3.05
CA ASP A 70 4.57 18.11 2.00
C ASP A 70 6.01 18.49 1.62
N VAL A 71 6.45 18.09 0.43
CA VAL A 71 7.73 18.53 -0.12
C VAL A 71 7.45 19.73 -1.04
N PRO A 72 8.09 20.88 -0.83
CA PRO A 72 7.89 22.03 -1.70
C PRO A 72 8.19 21.65 -3.16
N VAL A 73 7.25 21.99 -4.04
CA VAL A 73 7.37 21.76 -5.49
C VAL A 73 8.67 22.40 -5.96
N ARG A 74 9.60 21.58 -6.47
CA ARG A 74 10.81 22.10 -7.12
C ARG A 74 10.34 22.89 -8.34
N GLN A 75 10.36 24.23 -8.26
CA GLN A 75 10.21 25.09 -9.42
C GLN A 75 11.29 24.68 -10.41
N GLN A 76 10.89 24.00 -11.48
CA GLN A 76 11.77 23.76 -12.61
C GLN A 76 11.98 25.13 -13.25
N GLU A 77 13.12 25.74 -12.98
CA GLU A 77 13.55 26.96 -13.67
C GLU A 77 13.52 26.67 -15.17
N THR A 78 12.55 27.29 -15.87
CA THR A 78 12.47 27.25 -17.32
C THR A 78 13.80 27.82 -17.87
N PRO A 79 14.59 27.04 -18.63
CA PRO A 79 15.76 27.59 -19.30
C PRO A 79 15.28 28.70 -20.24
N ARG A 80 15.70 29.93 -19.97
CA ARG A 80 15.44 31.10 -20.84
C ARG A 80 16.24 31.01 -22.12
#